data_AF-A0A328U4L1-F1
#
_entry.id   AF-A0A328U4L1-F1
#
_cell.length_a   1.000
_cell.length_b   1.000
_cell.length_c   1.000
_cell.angle_alpha   90.00
_cell.angle_beta   90.00
_cell.angle_gamma   90.00
#
_symmetry.space_group_name_H-M   'P 1'
#
loop_
_entity.id
_entity.type
_entity.pdbx_description
1 polymer ?
#
loop_
_entity_poly.entity_id
_entity_poly.type
_entity_poly.pdbx_seq_one_letter_code
_entity_poly.pdbx_strand_id
1 'polypeptide(L)'
;MPLVAKQRITSQTSNVVFAATEAAAVTAALTGVGGSPVVAVSNPFPFWPTIQKYANDNNPTFGAAANPAYIWSETPADPGESFGFAAISNSIPTLFTDNQYVITVTVFSDNAHTLRISAYDDEGLIPATNLNIFLNDGDTTSFNPSENGISPPYGWQNVRSYTINTIVSVGIFDNVRFIISFTGVNYDSNGPENPAGLAFIADIYQMVTST
;
A
#
# COMPACT_ATOMS: atom_id res chain seq x y z
N MET A 1 3.49 -1.24 27.51
CA MET A 1 4.30 -2.09 26.62
C MET A 1 4.89 -1.22 25.52
N PRO A 2 6.21 -1.18 25.31
CA PRO A 2 6.81 -0.38 24.25
C PRO A 2 6.45 -0.89 22.84
N LEU A 3 6.33 0.04 21.89
CA LEU A 3 6.27 -0.27 20.47
C LEU A 3 7.68 -0.39 19.91
N VAL A 4 7.94 -1.47 19.17
CA VAL A 4 9.19 -1.71 18.47
C VAL A 4 8.92 -1.60 16.98
N ALA A 5 9.62 -0.67 16.31
CA ALA A 5 9.59 -0.54 14.86
C ALA A 5 10.10 -1.83 14.20
N LYS A 6 9.34 -2.37 13.23
CA LYS A 6 9.70 -3.61 12.53
C LYS A 6 10.09 -3.36 11.10
N GLN A 7 9.26 -2.65 10.36
CA GLN A 7 9.52 -2.37 8.96
C GLN A 7 8.78 -1.14 8.47
N ARG A 8 9.42 -0.43 7.55
CA ARG A 8 8.79 0.54 6.66
C ARG A 8 8.81 -0.04 5.25
N ILE A 9 7.65 -0.12 4.63
CA ILE A 9 7.46 -0.52 3.24
C ILE A 9 7.14 0.75 2.46
N THR A 10 7.85 0.98 1.37
CA THR A 10 7.53 2.06 0.43
C THR A 10 7.23 1.46 -0.94
N SER A 11 6.36 2.08 -1.73
CA SER A 11 6.15 1.66 -3.12
C SER A 11 7.46 1.78 -3.92
N GLN A 12 7.96 0.66 -4.43
CA GLN A 12 9.12 0.58 -5.32
C GLN A 12 8.86 -0.42 -6.43
N THR A 13 9.55 -0.27 -7.56
CA THR A 13 9.51 -1.26 -8.66
C THR A 13 10.11 -2.61 -8.27
N SER A 14 10.91 -2.65 -7.19
CA SER A 14 11.56 -3.86 -6.70
C SER A 14 10.72 -4.68 -5.72
N ASN A 15 9.62 -4.15 -5.17
CA ASN A 15 8.86 -4.80 -4.10
C ASN A 15 7.34 -4.79 -4.30
N VAL A 16 6.83 -4.07 -5.29
CA VAL A 16 5.40 -4.09 -5.63
C VAL A 16 5.18 -4.88 -6.91
N VAL A 17 4.18 -5.74 -6.87
CA VAL A 17 3.66 -6.44 -8.05
C VAL A 17 2.25 -5.94 -8.35
N PHE A 18 1.88 -5.97 -9.63
CA PHE A 18 0.51 -5.76 -10.06
C PHE A 18 -0.08 -6.99 -10.76
N ALA A 19 -1.40 -7.06 -10.77
CA ALA A 19 -2.17 -8.07 -11.49
C ALA A 19 -3.56 -7.52 -11.86
N ALA A 20 -4.34 -8.28 -12.62
CA ALA A 20 -5.69 -7.89 -13.04
C ALA A 20 -6.67 -7.63 -11.87
N THR A 21 -6.41 -8.19 -10.68
CA THR A 21 -7.23 -7.96 -9.48
C THR A 21 -6.36 -7.88 -8.23
N GLU A 22 -6.85 -7.22 -7.18
CA GLU A 22 -6.18 -7.14 -5.88
C GLU A 22 -5.86 -8.54 -5.32
N ALA A 23 -6.81 -9.48 -5.38
CA ALA A 23 -6.60 -10.84 -4.92
C ALA A 23 -5.50 -11.59 -5.71
N ALA A 24 -5.41 -11.36 -7.01
CA ALA A 24 -4.34 -11.91 -7.84
C ALA A 24 -2.97 -11.29 -7.50
N ALA A 25 -2.92 -9.97 -7.25
CA ALA A 25 -1.69 -9.30 -6.84
C ALA A 25 -1.22 -9.76 -5.46
N VAL A 26 -2.13 -9.96 -4.51
CA VAL A 26 -1.84 -10.54 -3.19
C VAL A 26 -1.26 -11.95 -3.34
N THR A 27 -1.88 -12.79 -4.16
CA THR A 27 -1.38 -14.15 -4.42
C THR A 27 0.01 -14.12 -5.04
N ALA A 28 0.24 -13.20 -5.98
CA ALA A 28 1.54 -13.02 -6.60
C ALA A 28 2.62 -12.54 -5.64
N ALA A 29 2.28 -11.61 -4.74
CA ALA A 29 3.21 -11.13 -3.71
C ALA A 29 3.58 -12.24 -2.71
N LEU A 30 2.63 -13.11 -2.35
CA LEU A 30 2.85 -14.24 -1.45
C LEU A 30 3.71 -15.33 -2.05
N THR A 31 3.47 -15.67 -3.33
CA THR A 31 4.06 -16.84 -3.98
C THR A 31 5.28 -16.49 -4.85
N GLY A 32 5.44 -15.23 -5.22
CA GLY A 32 6.38 -14.79 -6.24
C GLY A 32 5.98 -15.18 -7.67
N VAL A 33 4.74 -15.61 -7.91
CA VAL A 33 4.28 -16.14 -9.20
C VAL A 33 3.01 -15.44 -9.69
N GLY A 34 2.93 -15.17 -11.00
CA GLY A 34 1.70 -14.75 -11.69
C GLY A 34 1.40 -13.24 -11.72
N GLY A 35 2.10 -12.44 -10.90
CA GLY A 35 2.08 -10.97 -10.98
C GLY A 35 3.17 -10.43 -11.88
N SER A 36 2.99 -9.21 -12.36
CA SER A 36 4.00 -8.47 -13.11
C SER A 36 4.66 -7.43 -12.20
N PRO A 37 5.97 -7.16 -12.35
CA PRO A 37 6.59 -6.05 -11.65
C PRO A 37 5.98 -4.74 -12.14
N VAL A 38 5.74 -3.80 -11.22
CA VAL A 38 5.31 -2.44 -11.59
C VAL A 38 6.46 -1.68 -12.23
N VAL A 39 6.14 -0.65 -13.00
CA VAL A 39 7.12 0.33 -13.51
C VAL A 39 7.04 1.64 -12.73
N ALA A 40 8.12 2.41 -12.74
CA ALA A 40 8.09 3.76 -12.23
C ALA A 40 7.40 4.68 -13.24
N VAL A 41 6.48 5.53 -12.78
CA VAL A 41 5.82 6.51 -13.64
C VAL A 41 6.85 7.55 -14.11
N SER A 42 7.08 7.63 -15.42
CA SER A 42 8.12 8.48 -16.01
C SER A 42 7.69 9.94 -16.24
N ASN A 43 6.39 10.20 -16.24
CA ASN A 43 5.76 11.49 -16.51
C ASN A 43 4.74 11.88 -15.42
N PRO A 44 5.13 11.94 -14.13
CA PRO A 44 4.19 12.33 -13.08
C PRO A 44 3.67 13.74 -13.35
N PHE A 45 2.37 13.97 -13.09
CA PHE A 45 1.78 15.28 -13.27
C PHE A 45 2.50 16.30 -12.37
N PRO A 46 2.87 17.50 -12.85
CA PRO A 46 3.73 18.42 -12.10
C PRO A 46 3.20 18.88 -10.74
N PHE A 47 1.90 18.73 -10.50
CA PHE A 47 1.22 19.15 -9.27
C PHE A 47 0.83 17.98 -8.36
N TRP A 48 1.31 16.77 -8.64
CA TRP A 48 1.12 15.65 -7.72
C TRP A 48 1.86 15.87 -6.40
N PRO A 49 1.22 15.57 -5.26
CA PRO A 49 1.87 15.61 -3.96
C PRO A 49 2.92 14.50 -3.87
N THR A 50 4.11 14.84 -3.40
CA THR A 50 5.19 13.87 -3.17
C THR A 50 5.19 13.41 -1.72
N ILE A 51 5.30 12.10 -1.50
CA ILE A 51 5.51 11.53 -0.16
C ILE A 51 7.03 11.39 0.02
N GLN A 52 7.60 12.13 0.96
CA GLN A 52 9.04 12.12 1.21
C GLN A 52 9.36 12.08 2.70
N LYS A 53 10.44 11.39 3.05
CA LYS A 53 11.02 11.47 4.40
C LYS A 53 11.75 12.80 4.58
N TYR A 54 11.95 13.18 5.84
CA TYR A 54 12.78 14.34 6.17
C TYR A 54 14.23 14.13 5.71
N ALA A 55 14.87 15.21 5.24
CA ALA A 55 16.26 15.17 4.78
C ALA A 55 17.25 14.72 5.88
N ASN A 56 16.88 14.91 7.14
CA ASN A 56 17.62 14.51 8.33
C ASN A 56 16.90 13.40 9.12
N ASP A 57 16.11 12.54 8.46
CA ASP A 57 15.46 11.39 9.11
C ASP A 57 16.53 10.49 9.76
N ASN A 58 16.64 10.60 11.08
CA ASN A 58 17.59 9.87 11.91
C ASN A 58 16.97 8.64 12.58
N ASN A 59 15.80 8.19 12.10
CA ASN A 59 15.19 6.96 12.57
C ASN A 59 16.09 5.75 12.23
N PRO A 60 16.62 5.02 13.22
CA PRO A 60 17.60 3.96 12.97
C PRO A 60 17.00 2.74 12.26
N THR A 61 15.67 2.56 12.34
CA THR A 61 14.98 1.42 11.72
C THR A 61 14.44 1.79 10.34
N PHE A 62 13.88 2.98 10.18
CA PHE A 62 13.16 3.40 8.97
C PHE A 62 13.92 4.36 8.07
N GLY A 63 14.96 5.03 8.58
CA GLY A 63 15.69 6.06 7.85
C GLY A 63 16.42 5.53 6.60
N ALA A 64 16.69 4.22 6.55
CA ALA A 64 17.30 3.57 5.39
C ALA A 64 16.31 3.30 4.24
N ALA A 65 14.99 3.32 4.48
CA ALA A 65 14.00 3.13 3.43
C ALA A 65 14.08 4.27 2.39
N ALA A 66 13.96 3.91 1.10
CA ALA A 66 13.88 4.89 0.02
C ALA A 66 12.57 5.69 0.11
N ASN A 67 12.51 6.86 -0.52
CA ASN A 67 11.23 7.56 -0.70
C ASN A 67 10.32 6.74 -1.63
N PRO A 68 9.01 6.70 -1.40
CA PRO A 68 8.05 6.08 -2.32
C PRO A 68 8.22 6.59 -3.76
N ALA A 69 8.23 5.68 -4.72
CA ALA A 69 8.09 5.99 -6.13
C ALA A 69 6.60 5.95 -6.52
N TYR A 70 6.21 6.80 -7.47
CA TYR A 70 4.97 6.57 -8.21
C TYR A 70 5.14 5.34 -9.08
N ILE A 71 4.23 4.38 -8.91
CA ILE A 71 4.25 3.11 -9.62
C ILE A 71 2.94 2.89 -10.37
N TRP A 72 3.02 2.15 -11.48
CA TRP A 72 1.85 1.70 -12.26
C TRP A 72 2.15 0.40 -13.03
N SER A 73 1.19 -0.10 -13.81
CA SER A 73 1.38 -1.23 -14.73
C SER A 73 2.39 -0.92 -15.84
N GLU A 74 2.32 0.29 -16.38
CA GLU A 74 3.09 0.76 -17.53
C GLU A 74 3.31 2.28 -17.52
N THR A 75 4.20 2.76 -18.40
CA THR A 75 4.48 4.19 -18.55
C THR A 75 4.70 4.53 -20.04
N PRO A 76 3.93 5.49 -20.60
CA PRO A 76 2.75 6.14 -20.01
C PRO A 76 1.62 5.13 -19.74
N ALA A 77 0.75 5.44 -18.78
CA ALA A 77 -0.42 4.62 -18.49
C ALA A 77 -1.53 4.85 -19.54
N ASP A 78 -2.30 3.81 -19.84
CA ASP A 78 -3.48 3.92 -20.68
C ASP A 78 -4.68 4.43 -19.84
N PRO A 79 -5.60 5.22 -20.43
CA PRO A 79 -6.85 5.61 -19.77
C PRO A 79 -7.77 4.41 -19.56
N GLY A 80 -8.60 4.46 -18.50
CA GLY A 80 -9.63 3.45 -18.27
C GLY A 80 -9.08 2.10 -17.77
N GLU A 81 -8.04 2.15 -16.94
CA GLU A 81 -7.36 0.98 -16.40
C GLU A 81 -7.68 0.76 -14.92
N SER A 82 -7.74 -0.50 -14.50
CA SER A 82 -7.84 -0.88 -13.09
C SER A 82 -7.00 -2.12 -12.82
N PHE A 83 -6.17 -2.04 -11.78
CA PHE A 83 -5.28 -3.14 -11.40
C PHE A 83 -5.24 -3.33 -9.89
N GLY A 84 -4.95 -4.56 -9.50
CA GLY A 84 -4.52 -4.88 -8.15
C GLY A 84 -3.03 -4.62 -7.98
N PHE A 85 -2.62 -4.07 -6.84
CA PHE A 85 -1.22 -3.87 -6.44
C PHE A 85 -1.00 -4.49 -5.08
N ALA A 86 0.17 -5.08 -4.84
CA ALA A 86 0.49 -5.65 -3.53
C ALA A 86 1.98 -5.54 -3.21
N ALA A 87 2.25 -5.21 -1.94
CA ALA A 87 3.58 -5.31 -1.34
C ALA A 87 3.49 -6.11 -0.04
N ILE A 88 4.48 -6.95 0.20
CA ILE A 88 4.55 -7.82 1.37
C ILE A 88 5.67 -7.35 2.32
N SER A 89 5.40 -7.44 3.62
CA SER A 89 6.41 -7.23 4.65
C SER A 89 7.41 -8.39 4.68
N ASN A 90 8.57 -8.15 5.30
CA ASN A 90 9.41 -9.22 5.80
C ASN A 90 8.64 -10.01 6.85
N SER A 91 9.07 -11.26 7.08
CA SER A 91 8.56 -12.08 8.18
C SER A 91 8.88 -11.42 9.53
N ILE A 92 7.87 -11.26 10.37
CA ILE A 92 7.97 -10.71 11.72
C ILE A 92 7.71 -11.85 12.71
N PRO A 93 8.70 -12.22 13.55
CA PRO A 93 8.52 -13.31 14.50
C PRO A 93 7.52 -12.91 15.59
N THR A 94 6.63 -13.84 15.91
CA THR A 94 5.67 -13.70 17.00
C THR A 94 6.31 -14.08 18.33
N LEU A 95 6.00 -13.30 19.36
CA LEU A 95 6.55 -13.48 20.71
C LEU A 95 5.51 -14.01 21.69
N PHE A 96 4.23 -13.87 21.35
CA PHE A 96 3.08 -14.25 22.15
C PHE A 96 2.04 -14.94 21.27
N THR A 97 0.98 -15.46 21.87
CA THR A 97 -0.15 -15.98 21.10
C THR A 97 -1.01 -14.86 20.50
N ASP A 98 -1.11 -13.73 21.21
CA ASP A 98 -1.82 -12.53 20.74
C ASP A 98 -0.83 -11.39 20.54
N ASN A 99 -0.33 -11.25 19.32
CA ASN A 99 0.64 -10.22 18.99
C ASN A 99 -0.08 -8.94 18.59
N GLN A 100 0.25 -7.85 19.27
CA GLN A 100 -0.31 -6.55 18.99
C GLN A 100 0.59 -5.78 18.04
N TYR A 101 -0.03 -5.20 17.00
CA TYR A 101 0.66 -4.37 16.03
C TYR A 101 -0.02 -3.03 15.87
N VAL A 102 0.77 -2.03 15.46
CA VAL A 102 0.27 -0.76 14.94
C VAL A 102 0.79 -0.64 13.52
N ILE A 103 -0.12 -0.39 12.58
CA ILE A 103 0.19 -0.19 11.17
C ILE A 103 -0.28 1.19 10.77
N THR A 104 0.60 1.98 10.16
CA THR A 104 0.26 3.29 9.62
C THR A 104 0.54 3.29 8.13
N VAL A 105 -0.41 3.74 7.32
CA VAL A 105 -0.27 3.85 5.87
C VAL A 105 -0.52 5.30 5.46
N THR A 106 0.30 5.82 4.57
CA THR A 106 0.05 7.07 3.84
C THR A 106 0.15 6.76 2.36
N VAL A 107 -0.86 7.18 1.60
CA VAL A 107 -1.04 6.80 0.20
C VAL A 107 -1.50 8.00 -0.61
N PHE A 108 -0.96 8.07 -1.82
CA PHE A 108 -1.39 8.92 -2.90
C PHE A 108 -1.80 8.03 -4.07
N SER A 109 -2.92 8.35 -4.72
CA SER A 109 -3.33 7.80 -6.01
C SER A 109 -3.84 8.96 -6.86
N ASP A 110 -3.51 9.00 -8.16
CA ASP A 110 -3.99 10.08 -9.03
C ASP A 110 -5.52 10.12 -9.11
N ASN A 111 -6.21 8.98 -9.15
CA ASN A 111 -7.66 8.99 -9.30
C ASN A 111 -8.34 8.32 -8.12
N ALA A 112 -8.61 7.02 -8.22
CA ALA A 112 -9.20 6.27 -7.13
C ALA A 112 -8.34 5.11 -6.70
N HIS A 113 -8.52 4.72 -5.45
CA HIS A 113 -8.00 3.47 -4.96
C HIS A 113 -8.86 2.89 -3.84
N THR A 114 -8.71 1.59 -3.62
CA THR A 114 -9.15 0.91 -2.42
C THR A 114 -7.93 0.28 -1.75
N LEU A 115 -7.66 0.60 -0.49
CA LEU A 115 -6.62 -0.04 0.33
C LEU A 115 -7.20 -1.22 1.11
N ARG A 116 -6.43 -2.31 1.22
CA ARG A 116 -6.64 -3.39 2.18
C ARG A 116 -5.31 -3.76 2.85
N ILE A 117 -5.38 -4.10 4.14
CA ILE A 117 -4.26 -4.64 4.91
C ILE A 117 -4.65 -6.03 5.40
N SER A 118 -3.81 -7.02 5.15
CA SER A 118 -4.04 -8.42 5.53
C SER A 118 -2.82 -9.00 6.23
N ALA A 119 -3.03 -9.97 7.12
CA ALA A 119 -1.97 -10.69 7.82
C ALA A 119 -1.93 -12.15 7.36
N TYR A 120 -0.74 -12.67 7.10
CA TYR A 120 -0.50 -14.03 6.63
C TYR A 120 0.62 -14.71 7.43
N ASP A 121 0.50 -16.01 7.63
CA ASP A 121 1.59 -16.90 8.06
C ASP A 121 1.92 -17.89 6.93
N ASP A 122 2.59 -18.98 7.25
CA ASP A 122 2.90 -20.04 6.29
C ASP A 122 1.70 -20.96 6.00
N GLU A 123 0.64 -20.90 6.81
CA GLU A 123 -0.59 -21.67 6.64
C GLU A 123 -1.64 -20.91 5.82
N GLY A 124 -1.59 -19.58 5.81
CA GLY A 124 -2.40 -18.73 4.95
C GLY A 124 -2.84 -17.43 5.62
N LEU A 125 -4.05 -16.98 5.29
CA LEU A 125 -4.63 -15.75 5.83
C LEU A 125 -4.94 -15.94 7.32
N ILE A 126 -4.41 -15.06 8.16
CA ILE A 126 -4.59 -15.11 9.60
C ILE A 126 -5.80 -14.25 10.02
N PRO A 127 -6.64 -14.73 10.94
CA PRO A 127 -7.59 -13.88 11.65
C PRO A 127 -6.90 -12.75 12.42
N ALA A 128 -7.24 -11.51 12.09
CA ALA A 128 -6.70 -10.33 12.76
C ALA A 128 -7.79 -9.30 12.99
N THR A 129 -7.76 -8.65 14.15
CA THR A 129 -8.74 -7.61 14.47
C THR A 129 -8.50 -6.36 13.63
N ASN A 130 -9.59 -5.74 13.16
CA ASN A 130 -9.56 -4.50 12.37
C ASN A 130 -8.76 -4.53 11.05
N LEU A 131 -8.30 -5.70 10.60
CA LEU A 131 -7.70 -5.89 9.29
C LEU A 131 -8.72 -6.47 8.30
N ASN A 132 -8.32 -6.62 7.04
CA ASN A 132 -9.14 -7.13 5.94
C ASN A 132 -10.38 -6.26 5.64
N ILE A 133 -10.31 -4.98 5.96
CA ILE A 133 -11.32 -3.97 5.64
C ILE A 133 -10.88 -3.21 4.39
N PHE A 134 -11.81 -2.96 3.47
CA PHE A 134 -11.60 -2.11 2.30
C PHE A 134 -11.78 -0.64 2.67
N LEU A 135 -10.75 0.16 2.42
CA LEU A 135 -10.75 1.61 2.62
C LEU A 135 -10.76 2.29 1.26
N ASN A 136 -11.85 2.96 0.92
CA ASN A 136 -12.06 3.53 -0.41
C ASN A 136 -11.68 5.01 -0.46
N ASP A 137 -11.13 5.42 -1.60
CA ASP A 137 -10.88 6.80 -1.97
C ASP A 137 -11.27 6.99 -3.44
N GLY A 138 -12.35 7.74 -3.67
CA GLY A 138 -13.01 7.86 -4.98
C GLY A 138 -13.77 6.59 -5.41
N ASP A 139 -14.43 6.68 -6.56
CA ASP A 139 -15.14 5.56 -7.18
C ASP A 139 -14.17 4.61 -7.90
N THR A 140 -14.00 3.39 -7.38
CA THR A 140 -13.21 2.33 -8.01
C THR A 140 -14.04 1.40 -8.91
N THR A 141 -15.32 1.72 -9.13
CA THR A 141 -16.27 0.89 -9.88
C THR A 141 -16.61 1.45 -11.26
N SER A 142 -16.15 2.67 -11.56
CA SER A 142 -16.34 3.37 -12.82
C SER A 142 -15.03 4.02 -13.29
N PHE A 143 -14.83 4.08 -14.60
CA PHE A 143 -13.76 4.88 -15.22
C PHE A 143 -14.18 6.31 -15.52
N ASN A 144 -15.47 6.64 -15.40
CA ASN A 144 -15.98 7.99 -15.66
C ASN A 144 -16.90 8.45 -14.52
N PRO A 145 -16.35 8.69 -13.33
CA PRO A 145 -17.16 9.11 -12.20
C PRO A 145 -17.63 10.56 -12.37
N SER A 146 -18.86 10.83 -11.94
CA SER A 146 -19.43 12.18 -11.93
C SER A 146 -18.73 13.13 -10.95
N GLU A 147 -17.98 12.56 -10.00
CA GLU A 147 -17.21 13.25 -8.98
C GLU A 147 -15.78 13.59 -9.39
N ASN A 148 -15.40 13.42 -10.68
CA ASN A 148 -14.17 13.97 -11.23
C ASN A 148 -14.15 15.47 -11.01
N GLY A 149 -13.55 15.88 -9.89
CA GLY A 149 -13.65 17.22 -9.34
C GLY A 149 -13.17 18.21 -10.38
N ILE A 150 -14.11 18.93 -10.99
CA ILE A 150 -13.80 20.00 -11.96
C ILE A 150 -13.41 21.30 -11.26
N SER A 151 -13.47 21.33 -9.92
CA SER A 151 -13.18 22.51 -9.10
C SER A 151 -12.27 22.17 -7.92
N PRO A 152 -11.31 23.05 -7.57
CA PRO A 152 -10.48 22.87 -6.38
C PRO A 152 -11.28 22.84 -5.06
N PRO A 153 -10.77 22.18 -3.99
CA PRO A 153 -9.58 21.33 -4.00
C PRO A 153 -9.83 20.03 -4.77
N TYR A 154 -8.85 19.61 -5.56
CA TYR A 154 -9.03 18.46 -6.44
C TYR A 154 -8.84 17.13 -5.69
N GLY A 155 -9.69 16.15 -6.01
CA GLY A 155 -9.61 14.78 -5.46
C GLY A 155 -8.22 14.16 -5.62
N TRP A 156 -7.68 14.28 -6.84
CA TRP A 156 -6.37 13.80 -7.26
C TRP A 156 -5.17 14.51 -6.59
N GLN A 157 -5.39 15.53 -5.76
CA GLN A 157 -4.32 16.16 -4.96
C GLN A 157 -4.22 15.59 -3.55
N ASN A 158 -5.15 14.72 -3.17
CA ASN A 158 -5.23 14.26 -1.81
C ASN A 158 -4.19 13.19 -1.51
N VAL A 159 -3.63 13.28 -0.32
CA VAL A 159 -2.88 12.20 0.31
C VAL A 159 -3.74 11.66 1.44
N ARG A 160 -4.03 10.35 1.42
CA ARG A 160 -4.79 9.68 2.48
C ARG A 160 -3.84 9.10 3.51
N SER A 161 -4.29 9.09 4.75
CA SER A 161 -3.57 8.46 5.85
C SER A 161 -4.52 7.56 6.64
N TYR A 162 -3.99 6.43 7.11
CA TYR A 162 -4.72 5.47 7.91
C TYR A 162 -3.81 4.90 8.98
N THR A 163 -4.31 4.78 10.21
CA THR A 163 -3.59 4.18 11.33
C THR A 163 -4.52 3.19 12.00
N ILE A 164 -4.02 1.99 12.26
CA ILE A 164 -4.79 0.96 12.93
C ILE A 164 -3.96 0.16 13.92
N ASN A 165 -4.58 -0.19 15.04
CA ASN A 165 -4.09 -1.23 15.93
C ASN A 165 -4.80 -2.55 15.63
N THR A 166 -4.03 -3.63 15.62
CA THR A 166 -4.53 -4.98 15.35
C THR A 166 -3.93 -5.99 16.32
N ILE A 167 -4.70 -7.03 16.62
CA ILE A 167 -4.26 -8.22 17.32
C ILE A 167 -4.27 -9.35 16.30
N VAL A 168 -3.12 -10.01 16.15
CA VAL A 168 -2.94 -11.20 15.31
C VAL A 168 -2.78 -12.39 16.25
N SER A 169 -3.73 -13.32 16.19
CA SER A 169 -3.79 -14.50 17.04
C SER A 169 -3.18 -15.70 16.31
N VAL A 170 -1.92 -16.00 16.63
CA VAL A 170 -1.10 -17.07 16.00
C VAL A 170 -0.26 -17.78 17.04
N GLY A 171 0.42 -18.87 16.65
CA GLY A 171 1.38 -19.53 17.53
C GLY A 171 2.50 -18.61 17.99
N ILE A 172 3.18 -19.00 19.08
CA ILE A 172 4.46 -18.38 19.49
C ILE A 172 5.57 -18.90 18.58
N PHE A 173 6.52 -18.05 18.20
CA PHE A 173 7.62 -18.37 17.27
C PHE A 173 7.16 -18.68 15.83
N ASP A 174 5.98 -18.22 15.49
CA ASP A 174 5.48 -18.19 14.13
C ASP A 174 5.98 -16.92 13.40
N ASN A 175 5.76 -16.84 12.10
CA ASN A 175 6.15 -15.72 11.26
C ASN A 175 4.92 -15.07 10.64
N VAL A 176 4.64 -13.82 11.04
CA VAL A 176 3.58 -13.03 10.44
C VAL A 176 4.16 -12.13 9.36
N ARG A 177 3.49 -12.08 8.22
CA ARG A 177 3.71 -11.12 7.15
C ARG A 177 2.44 -10.28 6.96
N PHE A 178 2.62 -8.99 6.77
CA PHE A 178 1.53 -8.09 6.39
C PHE A 178 1.59 -7.80 4.90
N ILE A 179 0.43 -7.80 4.25
CA ILE A 179 0.29 -7.40 2.87
C ILE A 179 -0.46 -6.09 2.83
N ILE A 180 0.15 -5.09 2.20
CA ILE A 180 -0.47 -3.81 1.88
C ILE A 180 -0.87 -3.90 0.42
N SER A 181 -2.16 -3.95 0.16
CA SER A 181 -2.70 -4.15 -1.17
C SER A 181 -3.69 -3.07 -1.55
N PHE A 182 -3.77 -2.84 -2.86
CA PHE A 182 -4.62 -1.80 -3.43
C PHE A 182 -5.37 -2.35 -4.64
N THR A 183 -6.57 -1.86 -4.87
CA THR A 183 -7.10 -1.70 -6.23
C THR A 183 -6.85 -0.26 -6.62
N GLY A 184 -6.06 0.00 -7.66
CA GLY A 184 -5.85 1.34 -8.21
C GLY A 184 -6.64 1.49 -9.51
N VAL A 185 -7.24 2.65 -9.73
CA VAL A 185 -8.02 2.96 -10.93
C VAL A 185 -7.46 4.20 -11.60
N ASN A 186 -7.25 4.14 -12.91
CA ASN A 186 -7.02 5.27 -13.79
C ASN A 186 -8.32 5.54 -14.58
N TYR A 187 -8.88 6.73 -14.44
CA TYR A 187 -10.12 7.11 -15.10
C TYR A 187 -9.91 7.33 -16.61
N ASP A 188 -11.02 7.37 -17.33
CA ASP A 188 -11.06 7.79 -18.71
C ASP A 188 -10.71 9.27 -18.81
N SER A 189 -9.75 9.60 -19.68
CA SER A 189 -9.36 10.99 -19.90
C SER A 189 -10.27 11.69 -20.90
N ASN A 190 -10.59 12.96 -20.61
CA ASN A 190 -11.16 13.90 -21.58
C ASN A 190 -10.09 14.84 -22.18
N GLY A 191 -8.79 14.55 -22.00
CA GLY A 191 -7.67 15.43 -22.39
C GLY A 191 -6.36 14.69 -22.70
N PRO A 192 -5.28 15.42 -23.09
CA PRO A 192 -4.05 14.83 -23.61
C PRO A 192 -3.11 14.24 -22.54
N GLU A 193 -3.33 14.55 -21.26
CA GLU A 193 -2.51 14.07 -20.14
C GLU A 193 -3.39 13.23 -19.22
N ASN A 194 -3.06 11.95 -19.03
CA ASN A 194 -3.73 11.05 -18.09
C ASN A 194 -2.73 10.12 -17.41
N PRO A 195 -1.79 10.66 -16.63
CA PRO A 195 -0.83 9.83 -15.94
C PRO A 195 -1.54 9.08 -14.81
N ALA A 196 -1.40 7.75 -14.76
CA ALA A 196 -1.79 6.98 -13.59
C ALA A 196 -0.60 6.87 -12.64
N GLY A 197 -0.86 6.84 -11.34
CA GLY A 197 0.20 6.65 -10.36
C GLY A 197 -0.33 6.34 -8.98
N LEU A 198 0.30 5.35 -8.34
CA LEU A 198 0.11 5.00 -6.93
C LEU A 198 1.44 5.20 -6.21
N ALA A 199 1.44 5.86 -5.05
CA ALA A 199 2.61 5.93 -4.18
C ALA A 199 2.18 5.74 -2.73
N PHE A 200 2.91 4.92 -1.96
CA PHE A 200 2.57 4.70 -0.56
C PHE A 200 3.78 4.43 0.32
N ILE A 201 3.56 4.64 1.62
CA ILE A 201 4.44 4.27 2.71
C ILE A 201 3.60 3.58 3.79
N ALA A 202 4.09 2.45 4.30
CA ALA A 202 3.45 1.71 5.37
C ALA A 202 4.48 1.37 6.46
N ASP A 203 4.24 1.81 7.69
CA ASP A 203 5.08 1.50 8.84
C ASP A 203 4.39 0.46 9.72
N ILE A 204 5.16 -0.53 10.15
CA ILE A 204 4.70 -1.63 11.00
C ILE A 204 5.49 -1.59 12.31
N TYR A 205 4.76 -1.55 13.41
CA TYR A 205 5.27 -1.64 14.78
C TYR A 205 4.67 -2.84 15.48
N GLN A 206 5.45 -3.53 16.30
CA GLN A 206 4.97 -4.59 17.19
C GLN A 206 5.05 -4.11 18.64
N MET A 207 4.00 -4.35 19.40
CA MET A 207 4.03 -4.15 20.84
C MET A 207 4.72 -5.34 21.50
N VAL A 208 5.73 -5.06 22.34
CA VAL A 208 6.44 -6.10 23.10
C VAL A 208 6.26 -5.86 24.60
N THR A 209 6.03 -6.91 25.39
CA THR A 209 6.09 -6.79 26.85
C THR A 209 7.55 -6.64 27.28
N SER A 210 7.81 -5.76 28.25
CA SER A 210 9.09 -5.76 28.95
C SER A 210 9.16 -7.01 29.80
N THR A 211 10.16 -7.87 29.56
CA THR A 211 10.54 -8.95 30.46
C THR A 211 11.06 -8.40 31.78
#